data_AF-W8TQ70-F1
#
_entry.id   AF-W8TQ70-F1
#
_cell.length_a   1.000
_cell.length_b   1.000
_cell.length_c   1.000
_cell.angle_alpha   90.00
_cell.angle_beta   90.00
_cell.angle_gamma   90.00
#
_symmetry.space_group_name_H-M   'P 1'
#
loop_
_entity.id
_entity.type
_entity.pdbx_description
1 polymer ?
#
loop_
_entity_poly.entity_id
_entity_poly.type
_entity_poly.pdbx_seq_one_letter_code
_entity_poly.pdbx_strand_id
1 'polypeptide(L)'
;MQTNRWFLDHLFVLSAAKGDETALAPQKYVQCVLGRGITMSFALELEHENLNLEDKISTMRENKINISPIFKWIRYEKHIIEEIKKHVPKSFSSYWEPYTGGGALLFDIQHKRSVINVCDEELYNIYRVIRDDVNALIEELKKHKNEKEYYYELRDMDTAGMSSVENAARNIYLNKTCFNGFFRKSESGQFDVPFGSYKNPRFTNKIILKGISAYLKEQDVKLISRKFESFAESIPKDSFIYIAPENNFRSQKCYDFNGCARLKNICDRLDAKGVKFLISHSYNDQICDIFNSYEIIKVKVNRNISSVNFKNDESKEIIIKNYATNVT
;
A
#
# COMPACT_ATOMS: atom_id res chain seq x y z
N MET A 1 -5.44 24.96 22.13
CA MET A 1 -4.08 24.92 22.73
C MET A 1 -4.16 25.03 24.27
N GLN A 2 -4.89 24.15 24.96
CA GLN A 2 -4.98 24.16 26.44
C GLN A 2 -4.88 22.77 27.09
N THR A 3 -4.72 21.70 26.31
CA THR A 3 -4.65 20.32 26.80
C THR A 3 -3.24 19.85 27.20
N ASN A 4 -2.20 20.67 27.01
CA ASN A 4 -0.82 20.23 27.21
C ASN A 4 -0.26 20.42 28.63
N ARG A 5 -0.90 21.23 29.49
CA ARG A 5 -0.32 21.56 30.80
C ARG A 5 -0.50 20.43 31.83
N TRP A 6 -1.68 19.82 31.86
CA TRP A 6 -1.98 18.69 32.74
C TRP A 6 -1.14 17.44 32.42
N PHE A 7 -0.79 17.22 31.15
CA PHE A 7 0.03 16.08 30.73
C PHE A 7 1.52 16.24 31.05
N LEU A 8 2.04 17.47 30.99
CA LEU A 8 3.41 17.79 31.39
C LEU A 8 3.60 17.62 32.91
N ASP A 9 2.59 18.00 33.70
CA ASP A 9 2.61 17.83 35.15
C ASP A 9 2.56 16.34 35.54
N HIS A 10 1.82 15.51 34.80
CA HIS A 10 1.73 14.06 35.05
C HIS A 10 3.03 13.29 34.71
N LEU A 11 3.72 13.70 33.64
CA LEU A 11 5.03 13.15 33.27
C LEU A 11 6.13 13.55 34.27
N PHE A 12 6.03 14.74 34.88
CA PHE A 12 6.94 15.18 35.94
C PHE A 12 6.79 14.32 37.21
N VAL A 13 5.55 13.96 37.57
CA VAL A 13 5.26 13.10 38.72
C VAL A 13 5.77 11.66 38.52
N LEU A 14 5.66 11.11 37.30
CA LEU A 14 6.16 9.76 36.98
C LEU A 14 7.70 9.70 36.90
N SER A 15 8.36 10.78 36.48
CA SER A 15 9.83 10.92 36.49
C SER A 15 10.36 11.07 37.92
N ALA A 16 9.69 11.87 38.77
CA ALA A 16 10.06 12.04 40.16
C ALA A 16 9.90 10.75 40.98
N ALA A 17 8.91 9.91 40.66
CA ALA A 17 8.70 8.61 41.30
C ALA A 17 9.79 7.56 40.95
N LYS A 18 10.61 7.79 39.92
CA LYS A 18 11.69 6.89 39.48
C LYS A 18 13.10 7.40 39.80
N GLY A 19 13.24 8.55 40.46
CA GLY A 19 14.54 9.06 40.91
C GLY A 19 15.54 9.38 39.80
N ASP A 20 15.06 9.72 38.60
CA ASP A 20 15.91 9.95 37.43
C ASP A 20 15.84 11.43 37.01
N GLU A 21 16.89 12.20 37.31
CA GLU A 21 17.03 13.63 37.02
C GLU A 21 17.27 13.94 35.52
N THR A 22 17.23 12.94 34.63
CA THR A 22 17.50 13.11 33.18
C THR A 22 16.25 13.40 32.33
N ALA A 23 15.21 14.01 32.92
CA ALA A 23 13.89 14.25 32.32
C ALA A 23 13.82 15.29 31.16
N LEU A 24 14.91 15.51 30.41
CA LEU A 24 14.93 16.28 29.16
C LEU A 24 14.68 15.41 27.90
N ALA A 25 14.78 14.08 28.01
CA ALA A 25 14.52 13.15 26.91
C ALA A 25 13.04 13.11 26.42
N PRO A 26 12.01 13.19 27.29
CA PRO A 26 10.61 13.06 26.86
C PRO A 26 10.14 14.20 25.95
N GLN A 27 10.58 15.43 26.21
CA GLN A 27 10.13 16.60 25.42
C GLN A 27 10.70 16.60 23.99
N LYS A 28 11.97 16.21 23.81
CA LYS A 28 12.58 16.04 22.49
C LYS A 28 11.95 14.88 21.71
N TYR A 29 11.54 13.82 22.42
CA TYR A 29 10.86 12.66 21.84
C TYR A 29 9.48 13.02 21.28
N VAL A 30 8.67 13.75 22.05
CA VAL A 30 7.34 14.21 21.63
C VAL A 30 7.39 15.12 20.41
N GLN A 31 8.35 16.06 20.34
CA GLN A 31 8.52 16.91 19.16
C GLN A 31 8.98 16.13 17.91
N CYS A 32 9.84 15.12 18.07
CA CYS A 32 10.37 14.31 16.96
C CYS A 32 9.29 13.41 16.35
N VAL A 33 8.46 12.81 17.21
CA VAL A 33 7.37 11.89 16.83
C VAL A 33 6.25 12.67 16.11
N LEU A 34 5.82 13.81 16.66
CA LEU A 34 4.79 14.66 16.05
C LEU A 34 5.21 15.31 14.70
N GLY A 35 6.50 15.59 14.51
CA GLY A 35 7.02 16.18 13.26
C GLY A 35 7.06 15.22 12.06
N ARG A 36 6.97 13.90 12.29
CA ARG A 36 7.22 12.85 11.28
C ARG A 36 6.02 11.96 10.97
N GLY A 37 4.84 12.28 11.51
CA GLY A 37 3.60 11.53 11.24
C GLY A 37 3.57 10.14 11.87
N ILE A 38 4.38 9.92 12.90
CA ILE A 38 4.28 8.77 13.79
C ILE A 38 3.49 9.26 15.01
N THR A 39 2.44 8.58 15.44
CA THR A 39 1.79 8.96 16.71
C THR A 39 2.61 8.56 17.92
N MET A 40 2.56 9.41 18.95
CA MET A 40 3.08 9.09 20.28
C MET A 40 2.50 7.80 20.85
N SER A 41 1.23 7.48 20.52
CA SER A 41 0.59 6.23 20.93
C SER A 41 1.29 5.01 20.33
N PHE A 42 1.66 5.05 19.05
CA PHE A 42 2.34 3.93 18.39
C PHE A 42 3.80 3.79 18.86
N ALA A 43 4.48 4.91 19.11
CA ALA A 43 5.83 4.91 19.66
C ALA A 43 5.87 4.26 21.07
N LEU A 44 4.90 4.59 21.93
CA LEU A 44 4.79 4.00 23.28
C LEU A 44 4.48 2.49 23.25
N GLU A 45 3.64 2.02 22.32
CA GLU A 45 3.38 0.58 22.14
C GLU A 45 4.64 -0.20 21.73
N LEU A 46 5.52 0.40 20.92
CA LEU A 46 6.79 -0.21 20.48
C LEU A 46 7.87 -0.25 21.59
N GLU A 47 7.77 0.62 22.60
CA GLU A 47 8.65 0.62 23.78
C GLU A 47 8.31 -0.54 24.74
N HIS A 48 7.03 -0.87 24.90
CA HIS A 48 6.60 -1.97 25.76
C HIS A 48 7.03 -3.37 25.29
N GLU A 49 7.48 -3.53 24.03
CA GLU A 49 7.86 -4.83 23.44
C GLU A 49 9.37 -5.19 23.53
N ASN A 50 10.18 -4.50 24.36
CA ASN A 50 11.53 -4.93 24.77
C ASN A 50 12.49 -5.38 23.63
N LEU A 51 12.57 -4.58 22.56
CA LEU A 51 13.62 -4.71 21.53
C LEU A 51 14.59 -3.51 21.67
N ASN A 52 15.90 -3.79 21.54
CA ASN A 52 17.03 -2.91 21.86
C ASN A 52 16.79 -1.42 21.51
N LEU A 53 16.72 -0.58 22.54
CA LEU A 53 16.19 0.78 22.47
C LEU A 53 17.14 1.74 21.73
N GLU A 54 18.46 1.53 21.82
CA GLU A 54 19.44 2.40 21.17
C GLU A 54 19.52 2.17 19.65
N ASP A 55 19.46 0.92 19.20
CA ASP A 55 19.38 0.57 17.77
C ASP A 55 18.08 1.11 17.14
N LYS A 56 16.97 1.07 17.89
CA LYS A 56 15.68 1.63 17.50
C LYS A 56 15.71 3.16 17.40
N ILE A 57 16.32 3.86 18.35
CA ILE A 57 16.40 5.33 18.33
C ILE A 57 17.28 5.82 17.17
N SER A 58 18.37 5.11 16.87
CA SER A 58 19.19 5.36 15.67
C SER A 58 18.38 5.15 14.38
N THR A 59 17.61 4.06 14.31
CA THR A 59 16.75 3.73 13.16
C THR A 59 15.56 4.70 12.99
N MET A 60 14.98 5.19 14.09
CA MET A 60 13.85 6.14 14.10
C MET A 60 14.28 7.58 13.80
N ARG A 61 15.52 7.97 14.13
CA ARG A 61 16.09 9.30 13.82
C ARG A 61 16.26 9.53 12.31
N GLU A 62 16.28 8.48 11.49
CA GLU A 62 16.52 8.58 10.05
C GLU A 62 15.38 8.09 9.15
N ASN A 63 14.43 7.26 9.61
CA ASN A 63 13.45 6.65 8.70
C ASN A 63 11.98 6.91 9.09
N LYS A 64 11.15 7.21 8.07
CA LYS A 64 9.71 6.85 8.06
C LYS A 64 9.56 5.42 8.60
N ILE A 65 8.48 5.12 9.33
CA ILE A 65 8.12 3.71 9.52
C ILE A 65 8.06 3.08 8.13
N ASN A 66 8.86 2.04 7.91
CA ASN A 66 8.89 1.33 6.64
C ASN A 66 7.61 0.50 6.52
N ILE A 67 6.54 1.15 6.09
CA ILE A 67 5.26 0.52 5.83
C ILE A 67 5.37 -0.19 4.49
N SER A 68 5.00 -1.46 4.46
CA SER A 68 4.99 -2.26 3.24
C SER A 68 3.60 -2.82 2.98
N PRO A 69 3.25 -3.10 1.72
CA PRO A 69 2.01 -3.79 1.36
C PRO A 69 1.77 -5.06 2.18
N ILE A 70 0.53 -5.23 2.65
CA ILE A 70 0.11 -6.50 3.25
C ILE A 70 0.01 -7.59 2.18
N PHE A 71 -0.42 -7.22 0.98
CA PHE A 71 -0.67 -8.18 -0.09
C PHE A 71 0.41 -8.16 -1.15
N LYS A 72 0.72 -9.34 -1.68
CA LYS A 72 1.29 -9.43 -3.01
C LYS A 72 0.12 -9.49 -4.00
N TRP A 73 -0.13 -8.37 -4.67
CA TRP A 73 -1.22 -8.22 -5.62
C TRP A 73 -0.87 -8.82 -6.99
N ILE A 74 -1.88 -9.14 -7.83
CA ILE A 74 -1.70 -9.78 -9.15
C ILE A 74 -0.64 -9.05 -9.99
N ARG A 75 -0.67 -7.71 -9.95
CA ARG A 75 0.36 -6.84 -10.49
C ARG A 75 1.30 -6.38 -9.38
N TYR A 76 2.11 -7.31 -8.86
CA TYR A 76 3.10 -6.96 -7.85
C TYR A 76 4.28 -6.26 -8.51
N GLU A 77 4.22 -4.94 -8.51
CA GLU A 77 5.20 -4.05 -9.11
C GLU A 77 6.52 -3.99 -8.36
N LYS A 78 6.77 -4.84 -7.36
CA LYS A 78 8.04 -4.80 -6.59
C LYS A 78 9.29 -4.92 -7.45
N HIS A 79 9.18 -5.50 -8.64
CA HIS A 79 10.31 -5.61 -9.57
C HIS A 79 10.55 -4.32 -10.39
N ILE A 80 9.56 -3.43 -10.48
CA ILE A 80 9.68 -2.10 -11.11
C ILE A 80 9.50 -0.94 -10.14
N ILE A 81 9.18 -1.17 -8.85
CA ILE A 81 8.87 -0.12 -7.89
C ILE A 81 10.05 0.83 -7.69
N GLU A 82 11.28 0.28 -7.65
CA GLU A 82 12.50 1.08 -7.57
C GLU A 82 12.73 1.92 -8.83
N GLU A 83 12.24 1.47 -9.99
CA GLU A 83 12.27 2.26 -11.22
C GLU A 83 11.18 3.34 -11.20
N ILE A 84 9.95 2.99 -10.82
CA ILE A 84 8.82 3.92 -10.68
C ILE A 84 9.20 5.07 -9.73
N LYS A 85 9.85 4.76 -8.61
CA LYS A 85 10.28 5.75 -7.59
C LYS A 85 11.20 6.82 -8.16
N LYS A 86 12.08 6.48 -9.11
CA LYS A 86 12.95 7.46 -9.79
C LYS A 86 12.16 8.49 -10.58
N HIS A 87 10.92 8.18 -10.93
CA HIS A 87 10.04 9.01 -11.74
C HIS A 87 8.90 9.66 -10.96
N VAL A 88 8.79 9.41 -9.65
CA VAL A 88 7.85 10.13 -8.78
C VAL A 88 8.24 11.62 -8.72
N PRO A 89 7.31 12.57 -8.90
CA PRO A 89 7.65 13.98 -8.87
C PRO A 89 8.06 14.42 -7.47
N LYS A 90 9.07 15.29 -7.37
CA LYS A 90 9.61 15.76 -6.07
C LYS A 90 8.58 16.51 -5.21
N SER A 91 7.56 17.12 -5.82
CA SER A 91 6.52 17.89 -5.13
C SER A 91 5.17 17.82 -5.87
N PHE A 92 4.11 17.66 -5.08
CA PHE A 92 2.71 17.61 -5.48
C PHE A 92 1.79 17.87 -4.26
N SER A 93 0.57 18.33 -4.51
CA SER A 93 -0.37 18.76 -3.47
C SER A 93 -1.18 17.61 -2.84
N SER A 94 -1.42 16.55 -3.61
CA SER A 94 -2.10 15.34 -3.17
C SER A 94 -1.71 14.14 -4.04
N TYR A 95 -1.78 12.94 -3.47
CA TYR A 95 -1.49 11.67 -4.15
C TYR A 95 -2.79 10.95 -4.51
N TRP A 96 -2.86 10.38 -5.70
CA TRP A 96 -4.03 9.65 -6.18
C TRP A 96 -3.63 8.31 -6.78
N GLU A 97 -4.32 7.23 -6.42
CA GLU A 97 -4.04 5.88 -6.95
C GLU A 97 -5.36 5.19 -7.36
N PRO A 98 -5.80 5.33 -8.62
CA PRO A 98 -7.08 4.78 -9.10
C PRO A 98 -7.16 3.26 -9.07
N TYR A 99 -6.02 2.59 -9.04
CA TYR A 99 -5.87 1.14 -9.04
C TYR A 99 -4.89 0.74 -7.93
N THR A 100 -5.32 0.89 -6.68
CA THR A 100 -4.40 0.77 -5.53
C THR A 100 -3.85 -0.64 -5.35
N GLY A 101 -4.67 -1.69 -5.56
CA GLY A 101 -4.26 -3.07 -5.30
C GLY A 101 -3.63 -3.23 -3.91
N GLY A 102 -2.38 -3.68 -3.84
CA GLY A 102 -1.65 -3.81 -2.58
C GLY A 102 -1.07 -2.50 -2.01
N GLY A 103 -1.16 -1.37 -2.71
CA GLY A 103 -0.69 -0.06 -2.27
C GLY A 103 0.84 0.07 -2.22
N ALA A 104 1.56 -0.56 -3.14
CA ALA A 104 3.03 -0.57 -3.14
C ALA A 104 3.62 0.85 -3.17
N LEU A 105 3.15 1.68 -4.11
CA LEU A 105 3.63 3.05 -4.20
C LEU A 105 3.03 3.96 -3.12
N LEU A 106 1.75 3.76 -2.76
CA LEU A 106 1.11 4.44 -1.62
C LEU A 106 1.95 4.36 -0.35
N PHE A 107 2.38 3.14 0.04
CA PHE A 107 3.08 2.92 1.30
C PHE A 107 4.57 3.29 1.27
N ASP A 108 5.14 3.48 0.07
CA ASP A 108 6.48 4.05 -0.10
C ASP A 108 6.42 5.60 -0.01
N ILE A 109 5.51 6.21 -0.78
CA ILE A 109 5.33 7.67 -0.83
C ILE A 109 4.75 8.22 0.47
N GLN A 110 3.80 7.54 1.10
CA GLN A 110 3.09 7.93 2.33
C GLN A 110 2.73 9.43 2.36
N HIS A 111 2.15 9.93 1.27
CA HIS A 111 1.79 11.34 1.20
C HIS A 111 0.73 11.70 2.25
N LYS A 112 0.76 12.93 2.78
CA LYS A 112 -0.14 13.39 3.86
C LYS A 112 -1.60 13.51 3.42
N ARG A 113 -1.82 13.72 2.13
CA ARG A 113 -3.13 13.84 1.47
C ARG A 113 -3.18 12.86 0.32
N SER A 114 -3.94 11.79 0.47
CA SER A 114 -4.01 10.70 -0.51
C SER A 114 -5.45 10.30 -0.80
N VAL A 115 -5.75 9.93 -2.03
CA VAL A 115 -7.01 9.29 -2.40
C VAL A 115 -6.70 7.98 -3.08
N ILE A 116 -7.17 6.88 -2.49
CA ILE A 116 -6.93 5.52 -2.96
C ILE A 116 -8.25 4.89 -3.37
N ASN A 117 -8.25 4.26 -4.54
CA ASN A 117 -9.43 3.59 -5.08
C ASN A 117 -9.22 2.08 -5.13
N VAL A 118 -10.10 1.36 -4.43
CA VAL A 118 -10.07 -0.09 -4.29
C VAL A 118 -11.42 -0.65 -4.75
N CYS A 119 -11.46 -1.19 -5.97
CA CYS A 119 -12.69 -1.71 -6.57
C CYS A 119 -13.08 -3.12 -6.10
N ASP A 120 -12.11 -3.94 -5.67
CA ASP A 120 -12.42 -5.26 -5.12
C ASP A 120 -12.98 -5.12 -3.70
N GLU A 121 -14.19 -5.63 -3.48
CA GLU A 121 -14.93 -5.44 -2.22
C GLU A 121 -14.23 -6.07 -1.01
N GLU A 122 -13.56 -7.21 -1.17
CA GLU A 122 -12.84 -7.86 -0.08
C GLU A 122 -11.56 -7.12 0.26
N LEU A 123 -10.81 -6.67 -0.75
CA LEU A 123 -9.64 -5.82 -0.54
C LEU A 123 -10.05 -4.48 0.10
N TYR A 124 -11.15 -3.88 -0.35
CA TYR A 124 -11.71 -2.67 0.25
C TYR A 124 -12.06 -2.90 1.72
N ASN A 125 -12.73 -4.01 2.03
CA ASN A 125 -13.04 -4.41 3.40
C ASN A 125 -11.75 -4.52 4.24
N ILE A 126 -10.70 -5.15 3.71
CA ILE A 126 -9.42 -5.25 4.41
C ILE A 126 -8.84 -3.87 4.73
N TYR A 127 -8.71 -2.98 3.74
CA TYR A 127 -8.19 -1.62 3.97
C TYR A 127 -9.01 -0.87 5.03
N ARG A 128 -10.34 -0.99 4.95
CA ARG A 128 -11.25 -0.40 5.94
C ARG A 128 -11.03 -0.99 7.33
N VAL A 129 -10.95 -2.31 7.48
CA VAL A 129 -10.77 -2.97 8.78
C VAL A 129 -9.40 -2.68 9.37
N ILE A 130 -8.33 -2.64 8.57
CA ILE A 130 -7.01 -2.21 9.06
C ILE A 130 -7.07 -0.75 9.50
N ARG A 131 -7.76 0.10 8.74
CA ARG A 131 -7.96 1.48 9.15
C ARG A 131 -8.72 1.49 10.46
N ASP A 132 -9.92 0.94 10.56
CA ASP A 132 -10.84 1.25 11.66
C ASP A 132 -10.65 0.33 12.89
N ASP A 133 -10.41 -0.97 12.67
CA ASP A 133 -10.52 -2.06 13.68
C ASP A 133 -9.24 -2.92 13.79
N VAL A 134 -8.05 -2.33 13.60
CA VAL A 134 -6.77 -3.07 13.53
C VAL A 134 -6.50 -4.02 14.70
N ASN A 135 -6.90 -3.64 15.92
CA ASN A 135 -6.68 -4.49 17.09
C ASN A 135 -7.58 -5.73 17.07
N ALA A 136 -8.86 -5.57 16.72
CA ALA A 136 -9.77 -6.71 16.55
C ALA A 136 -9.28 -7.62 15.42
N LEU A 137 -8.81 -7.05 14.31
CA LEU A 137 -8.19 -7.79 13.22
C LEU A 137 -6.98 -8.62 13.68
N ILE A 138 -6.10 -8.04 14.49
CA ILE A 138 -4.92 -8.74 15.01
C ILE A 138 -5.34 -9.91 15.90
N GLU A 139 -6.34 -9.75 16.77
CA GLU A 139 -6.82 -10.84 17.61
C GLU A 139 -7.50 -11.94 16.78
N GLU A 140 -8.27 -11.57 15.76
CA GLU A 140 -8.89 -12.53 14.84
C GLU A 140 -7.84 -13.34 14.08
N LEU A 141 -6.80 -12.67 13.55
CA LEU A 141 -5.71 -13.32 12.82
C LEU A 141 -4.92 -14.33 13.66
N LYS A 142 -4.85 -14.17 14.99
CA LYS A 142 -4.18 -15.13 15.90
C LYS A 142 -4.90 -16.47 15.98
N LYS A 143 -6.19 -16.54 15.63
CA LYS A 143 -6.97 -17.78 15.69
C LYS A 143 -6.63 -18.75 14.56
N HIS A 144 -6.06 -18.25 13.46
CA HIS A 144 -5.75 -19.06 12.29
C HIS A 144 -4.48 -19.92 12.48
N LYS A 145 -4.49 -21.11 11.87
CA LYS A 145 -3.39 -22.08 11.93
C LYS A 145 -2.78 -22.29 10.55
N ASN A 146 -1.47 -22.52 10.48
CA ASN A 146 -0.77 -22.81 9.23
C ASN A 146 -0.81 -24.31 8.91
N GLU A 147 -2.01 -24.83 8.67
CA GLU A 147 -2.29 -26.24 8.40
C GLU A 147 -3.01 -26.37 7.06
N LYS A 148 -2.67 -27.39 6.28
CA LYS A 148 -3.17 -27.53 4.89
C LYS A 148 -4.67 -27.79 4.87
N GLU A 149 -5.15 -28.65 5.75
CA GLU A 149 -6.56 -29.02 5.87
C GLU A 149 -7.39 -27.81 6.31
N TYR A 150 -6.95 -27.13 7.36
CA TYR A 150 -7.55 -25.88 7.84
C TYR A 150 -7.60 -24.79 6.75
N TYR A 151 -6.55 -24.68 5.92
CA TYR A 151 -6.53 -23.74 4.80
C TYR A 151 -7.67 -23.99 3.82
N TYR A 152 -7.89 -25.24 3.41
CA TYR A 152 -8.93 -25.58 2.44
C TYR A 152 -10.33 -25.46 3.05
N GLU A 153 -10.51 -25.84 4.32
CA GLU A 153 -11.76 -25.60 5.05
C GLU A 153 -12.12 -24.11 5.04
N LEU A 154 -11.18 -23.23 5.38
CA LEU A 154 -11.44 -21.80 5.42
C LEU A 154 -11.61 -21.19 4.01
N ARG A 155 -10.86 -21.68 3.01
CA ARG A 155 -10.96 -21.21 1.62
C ARG A 155 -12.32 -21.55 1.00
N ASP A 156 -12.85 -22.74 1.28
CA ASP A 156 -14.08 -23.23 0.68
C ASP A 156 -15.34 -22.89 1.51
N MET A 157 -15.14 -22.28 2.69
CA MET A 157 -16.22 -21.79 3.58
C MET A 157 -17.06 -20.69 2.93
N ASP A 158 -18.37 -20.76 3.13
CA ASP A 158 -19.29 -19.66 2.81
C ASP A 158 -19.02 -18.46 3.72
N THR A 159 -18.76 -17.31 3.11
CA THR A 159 -18.49 -16.06 3.83
C THR A 159 -19.76 -15.30 4.20
N ALA A 160 -20.94 -15.80 3.81
CA ALA A 160 -22.22 -15.21 4.21
C ALA A 160 -22.35 -15.17 5.74
N GLY A 161 -22.64 -13.98 6.28
CA GLY A 161 -22.81 -13.78 7.71
C GLY A 161 -21.51 -13.53 8.50
N MET A 162 -20.34 -13.60 7.88
CA MET A 162 -19.09 -13.15 8.52
C MET A 162 -19.14 -11.65 8.81
N SER A 163 -18.61 -11.26 9.97
CA SER A 163 -18.32 -9.86 10.25
C SER A 163 -17.22 -9.34 9.32
N SER A 164 -17.15 -8.01 9.18
CA SER A 164 -16.08 -7.33 8.43
C SER A 164 -14.68 -7.79 8.87
N VAL A 165 -14.48 -7.95 10.19
CA VAL A 165 -13.19 -8.34 10.78
C VAL A 165 -12.84 -9.78 10.45
N GLU A 166 -13.78 -10.72 10.60
CA GLU A 166 -13.58 -12.14 10.25
C GLU A 166 -13.28 -12.31 8.76
N ASN A 167 -14.03 -11.62 7.89
CA ASN A 167 -13.79 -11.67 6.46
C ASN A 167 -12.41 -11.10 6.08
N ALA A 168 -11.99 -9.99 6.70
CA ALA A 168 -10.67 -9.41 6.47
C ALA A 168 -9.53 -10.32 6.97
N ALA A 169 -9.69 -10.90 8.17
CA ALA A 169 -8.72 -11.83 8.75
C ALA A 169 -8.54 -13.08 7.88
N ARG A 170 -9.67 -13.68 7.44
CA ARG A 170 -9.69 -14.79 6.50
C ARG A 170 -8.93 -14.46 5.23
N ASN A 171 -9.21 -13.33 4.59
CA ASN A 171 -8.60 -12.96 3.31
C ASN A 171 -7.09 -12.65 3.45
N ILE A 172 -6.66 -12.03 4.54
CA ILE A 172 -5.23 -11.85 4.86
C ILE A 172 -4.55 -13.21 5.08
N TYR A 173 -5.17 -14.10 5.87
CA TYR A 173 -4.66 -15.43 6.11
C TYR A 173 -4.49 -16.22 4.81
N LEU A 174 -5.53 -16.27 3.97
CA LEU A 174 -5.50 -17.00 2.70
C LEU A 174 -4.39 -16.47 1.80
N ASN A 175 -4.26 -15.15 1.65
CA ASN A 175 -3.19 -14.56 0.85
C ASN A 175 -1.80 -14.92 1.37
N LYS A 176 -1.58 -14.88 2.68
CA LYS A 176 -0.26 -15.11 3.27
C LYS A 176 0.14 -16.59 3.34
N THR A 177 -0.81 -17.49 3.17
CA THR A 177 -0.60 -18.94 3.22
C THR A 177 -0.73 -19.61 1.85
N CYS A 178 -1.31 -18.95 0.84
CA CYS A 178 -1.46 -19.50 -0.51
C CYS A 178 -0.16 -19.50 -1.32
N PHE A 179 -0.11 -20.34 -2.34
CA PHE A 179 1.02 -20.42 -3.26
C PHE A 179 1.36 -19.06 -3.88
N ASN A 180 2.63 -18.67 -3.74
CA ASN A 180 3.20 -17.41 -4.22
C ASN A 180 2.56 -16.11 -3.69
N GLY A 181 1.66 -16.19 -2.72
CA GLY A 181 1.03 -15.06 -2.05
C GLY A 181 0.14 -14.19 -2.94
N PHE A 182 -0.38 -14.70 -4.06
CA PHE A 182 -1.25 -13.93 -4.95
C PHE A 182 -2.68 -13.87 -4.43
N PHE A 183 -3.29 -12.68 -4.47
CA PHE A 183 -4.73 -12.54 -4.28
C PHE A 183 -5.42 -12.77 -5.63
N ARG A 184 -6.08 -13.93 -5.81
CA ARG A 184 -6.75 -14.29 -7.07
C ARG A 184 -8.10 -14.95 -6.78
N LYS A 185 -9.10 -14.52 -7.56
CA LYS A 185 -10.46 -15.04 -7.51
C LYS A 185 -10.81 -15.81 -8.79
N SER A 186 -11.69 -16.80 -8.64
CA SER A 186 -12.40 -17.45 -9.74
C SER A 186 -13.39 -16.48 -10.39
N GLU A 187 -14.00 -16.90 -11.50
CA GLU A 187 -15.12 -16.17 -12.13
C GLU A 187 -16.34 -16.08 -11.22
N SER A 188 -16.51 -17.04 -10.30
CA SER A 188 -17.53 -17.02 -9.24
C SER A 188 -17.18 -16.10 -8.06
N GLY A 189 -16.05 -15.38 -8.11
CA GLY A 189 -15.62 -14.43 -7.07
C GLY A 189 -14.96 -15.07 -5.85
N GLN A 190 -14.74 -16.38 -5.85
CA GLN A 190 -14.14 -17.11 -4.72
C GLN A 190 -12.61 -17.19 -4.83
N PHE A 191 -11.92 -17.15 -3.69
CA PHE A 191 -10.46 -17.28 -3.64
C PHE A 191 -10.00 -18.65 -4.18
N ASP A 192 -9.11 -18.68 -5.19
CA ASP A 192 -8.86 -19.90 -5.99
C ASP A 192 -7.38 -20.36 -6.02
N VAL A 193 -6.54 -19.85 -5.12
CA VAL A 193 -5.11 -20.21 -5.07
C VAL A 193 -4.93 -21.44 -4.15
N PRO A 194 -4.05 -22.40 -4.47
CA PRO A 194 -3.77 -23.53 -3.58
C PRO A 194 -2.90 -23.12 -2.39
N PHE A 195 -2.81 -23.97 -1.37
CA PHE A 195 -1.92 -23.79 -0.22
C PHE A 195 -0.44 -23.73 -0.65
N GLY A 196 0.33 -22.82 -0.06
CA GLY A 196 1.72 -22.52 -0.44
C GLY A 196 2.81 -23.23 0.38
N SER A 197 2.45 -23.96 1.44
CA SER A 197 3.38 -24.73 2.28
C SER A 197 4.54 -23.94 2.89
N TYR A 198 4.32 -22.66 3.22
CA TYR A 198 5.32 -21.85 3.92
C TYR A 198 5.53 -22.35 5.36
N LYS A 199 6.78 -22.38 5.84
CA LYS A 199 7.10 -22.81 7.21
C LYS A 199 6.58 -21.84 8.28
N ASN A 200 6.67 -20.53 8.03
CA ASN A 200 6.26 -19.49 8.98
C ASN A 200 5.67 -18.26 8.25
N PRO A 201 4.42 -18.37 7.75
CA PRO A 201 3.75 -17.26 7.08
C PRO A 201 3.41 -16.16 8.08
N ARG A 202 3.87 -14.93 7.82
CA ARG A 202 3.69 -13.78 8.70
C ARG A 202 2.34 -13.08 8.46
N PHE A 203 1.23 -13.78 8.71
CA PHE A 203 -0.12 -13.20 8.58
C PHE A 203 -0.52 -12.32 9.78
N THR A 204 0.11 -12.48 10.94
CA THR A 204 -0.09 -11.65 12.15
C THR A 204 1.00 -10.58 12.34
N ASN A 205 1.51 -9.98 11.26
CA ASN A 205 2.55 -8.94 11.38
C ASN A 205 1.97 -7.63 11.96
N LYS A 206 1.86 -7.59 13.29
CA LYS A 206 1.24 -6.48 14.04
C LYS A 206 1.90 -5.14 13.77
N ILE A 207 3.22 -5.10 13.63
CA ILE A 207 3.99 -3.88 13.36
C ILE A 207 3.52 -3.26 12.04
N ILE A 208 3.41 -4.07 10.98
CA ILE A 208 2.94 -3.59 9.67
C ILE A 208 1.46 -3.21 9.71
N LEU A 209 0.60 -4.03 10.33
CA LEU A 209 -0.83 -3.75 10.42
C LEU A 209 -1.11 -2.43 11.16
N LYS A 210 -0.46 -2.22 12.31
CA LYS A 210 -0.58 -0.98 13.08
C LYS A 210 0.04 0.22 12.36
N GLY A 211 1.18 0.04 11.68
CA GLY A 211 1.78 1.09 10.87
C GLY A 211 0.87 1.56 9.73
N ILE A 212 0.23 0.62 9.01
CA ILE A 212 -0.78 0.94 7.99
C ILE A 212 -1.99 1.63 8.63
N SER A 213 -2.50 1.11 9.74
CA SER A 213 -3.63 1.70 10.45
C SER A 213 -3.35 3.17 10.81
N ALA A 214 -2.18 3.43 11.41
CA ALA A 214 -1.73 4.77 11.76
C ALA A 214 -1.67 5.68 10.54
N TYR A 215 -1.04 5.24 9.45
CA TYR A 215 -0.98 6.01 8.21
C TYR A 215 -2.37 6.36 7.66
N LEU A 216 -3.29 5.38 7.60
CA LEU A 216 -4.63 5.57 7.05
C LEU A 216 -5.55 6.41 7.96
N LYS A 217 -5.37 6.38 9.29
CA LYS A 217 -6.16 7.16 10.26
C LYS A 217 -5.67 8.59 10.42
N GLU A 218 -4.36 8.77 10.52
CA GLU A 218 -3.74 10.02 10.97
C GLU A 218 -3.45 10.97 9.81
N GLN A 219 -3.25 10.43 8.61
CA GLN A 219 -3.15 11.22 7.40
C GLN A 219 -4.52 11.37 6.74
N ASP A 220 -4.68 12.37 5.88
CA ASP A 220 -5.91 12.58 5.10
C ASP A 220 -5.93 11.59 3.92
N VAL A 221 -6.12 10.30 4.24
CA VAL A 221 -6.26 9.22 3.26
C VAL A 221 -7.73 8.89 3.05
N LYS A 222 -8.23 9.20 1.85
CA LYS A 222 -9.60 8.89 1.45
C LYS A 222 -9.62 7.56 0.70
N LEU A 223 -10.35 6.60 1.25
CA LEU A 223 -10.62 5.32 0.62
C LEU A 223 -11.95 5.41 -0.17
N ILE A 224 -11.90 5.13 -1.47
CA ILE A 224 -13.06 5.11 -2.37
C ILE A 224 -13.14 3.78 -3.14
N SER A 225 -14.32 3.47 -3.67
CA SER A 225 -14.56 2.31 -4.54
C SER A 225 -15.52 2.72 -5.66
N ARG A 226 -14.97 3.26 -6.75
CA ARG A 226 -15.71 3.78 -7.91
C ARG A 226 -14.90 3.62 -9.20
N LYS A 227 -15.56 3.75 -10.36
CA LYS A 227 -14.88 3.77 -11.67
C LYS A 227 -13.94 4.98 -11.77
N PHE A 228 -12.75 4.81 -12.33
CA PHE A 228 -11.75 5.88 -12.44
C PHE A 228 -12.29 7.14 -13.13
N GLU A 229 -13.03 6.94 -14.22
CA GLU A 229 -13.67 7.99 -15.01
C GLU A 229 -14.57 8.89 -14.17
N SER A 230 -15.24 8.33 -13.15
CA SER A 230 -16.23 9.05 -12.34
C SER A 230 -15.61 10.09 -11.40
N PHE A 231 -14.32 9.98 -11.09
CA PHE A 231 -13.63 10.90 -10.18
C PHE A 231 -12.40 11.57 -10.77
N ALA A 232 -11.94 11.18 -11.97
CA ALA A 232 -10.77 11.78 -12.60
C ALA A 232 -10.86 13.31 -12.73
N GLU A 233 -12.04 13.84 -13.08
CA GLU A 233 -12.33 15.28 -13.16
C GLU A 233 -12.18 16.01 -11.81
N SER A 234 -12.39 15.30 -10.70
CA SER A 234 -12.31 15.88 -9.35
C SER A 234 -10.88 16.05 -8.86
N ILE A 235 -9.88 15.45 -9.54
CA ILE A 235 -8.48 15.50 -9.13
C ILE A 235 -7.97 16.94 -9.21
N PRO A 236 -7.51 17.56 -8.10
CA PRO A 236 -7.07 18.95 -8.10
C PRO A 236 -5.81 19.17 -8.94
N LYS A 237 -5.63 20.40 -9.44
CA LYS A 237 -4.35 20.86 -10.03
C LYS A 237 -3.18 20.60 -9.06
N ASP A 238 -1.98 20.39 -9.61
CA ASP A 238 -0.74 20.12 -8.88
C ASP A 238 -0.73 18.79 -8.09
N SER A 239 -1.74 17.94 -8.29
CA SER A 239 -1.77 16.57 -7.75
C SER A 239 -0.84 15.65 -8.54
N PHE A 240 -0.44 14.56 -7.91
CA PHE A 240 0.22 13.42 -8.56
C PHE A 240 -0.70 12.22 -8.56
N ILE A 241 -0.91 11.61 -9.72
CA ILE A 241 -1.70 10.40 -9.90
C ILE A 241 -0.83 9.27 -10.43
N TYR A 242 -0.85 8.14 -9.73
CA TYR A 242 -0.21 6.90 -10.15
C TYR A 242 -1.25 5.93 -10.71
N ILE A 243 -1.08 5.53 -11.96
CA ILE A 243 -2.05 4.71 -12.68
C ILE A 243 -1.41 3.37 -13.05
N ALA A 244 -1.80 2.32 -12.34
CA ALA A 244 -1.37 0.95 -12.59
C ALA A 244 -2.57 0.09 -13.03
N PRO A 245 -3.08 0.25 -14.26
CA PRO A 245 -4.24 -0.50 -14.69
C PRO A 245 -3.99 -2.00 -14.63
N GLU A 246 -4.99 -2.75 -14.14
CA GLU A 246 -4.89 -4.20 -14.09
C GLU A 246 -5.00 -4.80 -15.49
N ASN A 247 -3.89 -5.38 -15.97
CA ASN A 247 -3.92 -6.32 -17.07
C ASN A 247 -4.40 -7.66 -16.49
N ASN A 248 -5.71 -7.91 -16.52
CA ASN A 248 -6.28 -9.15 -16.03
C ASN A 248 -5.65 -10.35 -16.76
N PHE A 249 -4.81 -11.11 -16.05
CA PHE A 249 -4.07 -12.27 -16.59
C PHE A 249 -4.97 -13.39 -17.13
N ARG A 250 -6.27 -13.41 -16.75
CA ARG A 250 -7.25 -14.41 -17.21
C ARG A 250 -8.26 -13.89 -18.23
N SER A 251 -8.43 -12.58 -18.32
CA SER A 251 -9.28 -11.96 -19.32
C SER A 251 -8.51 -10.80 -19.91
N GLN A 252 -7.96 -10.98 -21.12
CA GLN A 252 -7.53 -9.90 -22.00
C GLN A 252 -8.70 -8.97 -22.41
N LYS A 253 -9.65 -8.68 -21.49
CA LYS A 253 -10.91 -7.96 -21.73
C LYS A 253 -11.06 -6.68 -20.91
N CYS A 254 -10.28 -6.45 -19.85
CA CYS A 254 -10.43 -5.21 -19.07
C CYS A 254 -9.67 -4.00 -19.63
N TYR A 255 -8.74 -4.20 -20.57
CA TYR A 255 -8.08 -3.12 -21.31
C TYR A 255 -8.00 -3.52 -22.78
N ASP A 256 -9.14 -3.49 -23.46
CA ASP A 256 -9.17 -3.47 -24.92
C ASP A 256 -8.55 -2.17 -25.47
N PHE A 257 -8.35 -2.08 -26.78
CA PHE A 257 -7.87 -0.83 -27.42
C PHE A 257 -8.71 0.38 -26.98
N ASN A 258 -10.03 0.19 -26.84
CA ASN A 258 -10.92 1.24 -26.35
C ASN A 258 -10.60 1.64 -24.91
N GLY A 259 -10.21 0.73 -24.03
CA GLY A 259 -9.74 1.03 -22.67
C GLY A 259 -8.49 1.89 -22.66
N CYS A 260 -7.53 1.60 -23.54
CA CYS A 260 -6.30 2.36 -23.65
C CYS A 260 -6.56 3.78 -24.21
N ALA A 261 -7.43 3.90 -25.22
CA ALA A 261 -7.86 5.19 -25.75
C ALA A 261 -8.68 6.00 -24.73
N ARG A 262 -9.59 5.36 -23.97
CA ARG A 262 -10.32 5.99 -22.87
C ARG A 262 -9.35 6.53 -21.81
N LEU A 263 -8.36 5.73 -21.41
CA LEU A 263 -7.33 6.13 -20.46
C LEU A 263 -6.52 7.32 -20.99
N LYS A 264 -6.11 7.29 -22.26
CA LYS A 264 -5.42 8.41 -22.92
C LYS A 264 -6.23 9.70 -22.85
N ASN A 265 -7.53 9.65 -23.18
CA ASN A 265 -8.41 10.81 -23.09
C ASN A 265 -8.50 11.38 -21.66
N ILE A 266 -8.50 10.52 -20.63
CA ILE A 266 -8.46 10.96 -19.23
C ILE A 266 -7.13 11.65 -18.94
N CYS A 267 -6.01 11.05 -19.36
CA CYS A 267 -4.68 11.62 -19.21
C CYS A 267 -4.55 12.98 -19.91
N ASP A 268 -5.12 13.17 -21.09
CA ASP A 268 -5.15 14.46 -21.79
C ASP A 268 -5.85 15.55 -20.98
N ARG A 269 -6.98 15.22 -20.35
CA ARG A 269 -7.70 16.18 -19.49
C ARG A 269 -6.95 16.47 -18.19
N LEU A 270 -6.31 15.46 -17.61
CA LEU A 270 -5.47 15.62 -16.43
C LEU A 270 -4.25 16.50 -16.72
N ASP A 271 -3.61 16.28 -17.87
CA ASP A 271 -2.47 17.07 -18.35
C ASP A 271 -2.86 18.53 -18.56
N ALA A 272 -3.96 18.78 -19.28
CA ALA A 272 -4.49 20.13 -19.49
C ALA A 272 -4.84 20.86 -18.18
N LYS A 273 -5.18 20.12 -17.12
CA LYS A 273 -5.47 20.64 -15.77
C LYS A 273 -4.21 20.92 -14.95
N GLY A 274 -3.03 20.48 -15.40
CA GLY A 274 -1.77 20.57 -14.65
C GLY A 274 -1.65 19.50 -13.56
N VAL A 275 -2.27 18.33 -13.77
CA VAL A 275 -2.06 17.15 -12.92
C VAL A 275 -0.90 16.34 -13.48
N LYS A 276 0.01 15.92 -12.60
CA LYS A 276 1.12 15.03 -12.96
C LYS A 276 0.64 13.59 -12.91
N PHE A 277 0.78 12.84 -13.99
CA PHE A 277 0.48 11.42 -14.00
C PHE A 277 1.71 10.56 -14.30
N LEU A 278 1.76 9.39 -13.68
CA LEU A 278 2.69 8.32 -14.03
C LEU A 278 1.89 7.04 -14.23
N ILE A 279 2.04 6.43 -15.40
CA ILE A 279 1.42 5.15 -15.74
C ILE A 279 2.51 4.09 -15.73
N SER A 280 2.28 2.99 -15.03
CA SER A 280 3.04 1.76 -15.24
C SER A 280 2.23 0.86 -16.17
N HIS A 281 2.83 0.30 -17.22
CA HIS A 281 2.14 -0.66 -18.09
C HIS A 281 3.11 -1.71 -18.64
N SER A 282 2.61 -2.88 -19.04
CA SER A 282 3.44 -3.83 -19.79
C SER A 282 3.78 -3.27 -21.18
N TYR A 283 4.95 -3.59 -21.71
CA TYR A 283 5.33 -3.12 -23.05
C TYR A 283 4.35 -3.63 -24.11
N ASN A 284 3.89 -2.74 -24.98
CA ASN A 284 3.11 -3.03 -26.19
C ASN A 284 3.25 -1.84 -27.14
N ASP A 285 3.58 -2.08 -28.42
CA ASP A 285 3.72 -1.02 -29.43
C ASP A 285 2.45 -0.16 -29.55
N GLN A 286 1.26 -0.77 -29.47
CA GLN A 286 0.00 -0.03 -29.52
C GLN A 286 -0.15 0.97 -28.38
N ILE A 287 0.35 0.64 -27.18
CA ILE A 287 0.32 1.57 -26.04
C ILE A 287 1.31 2.71 -26.27
N CYS A 288 2.48 2.40 -26.82
CA CYS A 288 3.45 3.42 -27.20
C CYS A 288 2.87 4.39 -28.24
N ASP A 289 2.14 3.88 -29.23
CA ASP A 289 1.48 4.70 -30.25
C ASP A 289 0.38 5.59 -29.66
N ILE A 290 -0.48 5.04 -28.79
CA ILE A 290 -1.57 5.79 -28.14
C ILE A 290 -1.01 6.92 -27.27
N PHE A 291 0.09 6.69 -26.56
CA PHE A 291 0.68 7.64 -25.60
C PHE A 291 1.91 8.39 -26.17
N ASN A 292 2.08 8.43 -27.50
CA ASN A 292 3.26 9.01 -28.15
C ASN A 292 3.50 10.50 -27.85
N SER A 293 2.48 11.22 -27.37
CA SER A 293 2.55 12.63 -26.97
C SER A 293 3.21 12.84 -25.61
N TYR A 294 3.55 11.77 -24.90
CA TYR A 294 4.13 11.80 -23.56
C TYR A 294 5.49 11.11 -23.50
N GLU A 295 6.25 11.34 -22.42
CA GLU A 295 7.53 10.67 -22.22
C GLU A 295 7.28 9.19 -21.90
N ILE A 296 7.81 8.30 -22.75
CA ILE A 296 7.74 6.84 -22.59
C ILE A 296 9.13 6.30 -22.26
N ILE A 297 9.26 5.66 -21.11
CA ILE A 297 10.50 5.04 -20.63
C ILE A 297 10.33 3.53 -20.68
N LYS A 298 11.19 2.84 -21.44
CA LYS A 298 11.19 1.37 -21.50
C LYS A 298 12.02 0.80 -20.34
N VAL A 299 11.42 -0.10 -19.56
CA VAL A 299 12.04 -0.69 -18.38
C VAL A 299 12.39 -2.16 -18.65
N LYS A 300 13.67 -2.50 -18.45
CA LYS A 300 14.13 -3.90 -18.51
C LYS A 300 13.80 -4.59 -17.19
N VAL A 301 13.13 -5.74 -17.26
CA VAL A 301 12.75 -6.53 -16.07
C VAL A 301 13.32 -7.94 -16.18
N ASN A 302 14.14 -8.32 -15.21
CA ASN A 302 14.57 -9.71 -15.01
C ASN A 302 13.45 -10.48 -14.29
N ARG A 303 12.51 -11.05 -15.05
CA ARG A 303 11.51 -11.97 -14.49
C ARG A 303 12.14 -13.34 -14.28
N ASN A 304 12.52 -13.67 -13.05
CA ASN A 304 12.73 -15.07 -12.65
C ASN A 304 11.36 -15.75 -12.48
N ILE A 305 10.72 -16.10 -13.59
CA ILE A 305 9.55 -16.97 -13.62
C ILE A 305 10.02 -18.30 -14.24
N SER A 306 9.74 -19.38 -13.53
CA SER A 306 10.17 -20.76 -13.80
C SER A 306 10.02 -21.23 -15.27
N SER A 307 11.06 -21.96 -15.72
CA SER A 307 11.13 -23.01 -16.76
C SER A 307 10.70 -22.74 -18.21
N VAL A 308 10.67 -21.50 -18.69
CA VAL A 308 10.69 -21.26 -20.15
C VAL A 308 11.71 -20.17 -20.48
N ASN A 309 12.79 -20.58 -21.15
CA ASN A 309 13.85 -19.71 -21.64
C ASN A 309 13.30 -18.77 -22.73
N PHE A 310 12.77 -17.61 -22.35
CA PHE A 310 12.53 -16.51 -23.27
C PHE A 310 13.76 -15.58 -23.30
N LYS A 311 14.21 -15.23 -24.50
CA LYS A 311 15.43 -14.45 -24.77
C LYS A 311 15.48 -13.14 -23.96
N ASN A 312 16.68 -12.79 -23.51
CA ASN A 312 17.02 -11.82 -22.45
C ASN A 312 17.09 -10.33 -22.86
N ASP A 313 16.40 -9.85 -23.90
CA ASP A 313 16.66 -8.47 -24.41
C ASP A 313 15.44 -7.58 -24.70
N GLU A 314 14.22 -8.02 -24.44
CA GLU A 314 13.02 -7.18 -24.68
C GLU A 314 12.58 -6.49 -23.38
N SER A 315 12.42 -5.16 -23.42
CA SER A 315 11.78 -4.40 -22.34
C SER A 315 10.36 -4.94 -22.13
N LYS A 316 10.05 -5.38 -20.91
CA LYS A 316 8.76 -6.03 -20.58
C LYS A 316 7.74 -5.07 -19.98
N GLU A 317 8.20 -3.92 -19.50
CA GLU A 317 7.37 -2.89 -18.89
C GLU A 317 7.76 -1.51 -19.45
N ILE A 318 6.83 -0.57 -19.35
CA ILE A 318 6.99 0.84 -19.70
C ILE A 318 6.45 1.72 -18.59
N ILE A 319 7.04 2.91 -18.48
CA ILE A 319 6.57 4.01 -17.66
C ILE A 319 6.20 5.16 -18.60
N ILE A 320 5.03 5.76 -18.41
CA ILE A 320 4.55 6.89 -19.22
C ILE A 320 4.24 8.06 -18.29
N LYS A 321 4.73 9.26 -18.61
CA LYS A 321 4.50 10.46 -17.76
C LYS A 321 4.42 11.75 -18.58
N ASN A 322 3.73 12.75 -18.03
CA ASN A 322 3.56 14.08 -18.66
C ASN A 322 4.44 15.19 -18.07
N TYR A 323 5.48 14.84 -17.31
CA TYR A 323 6.37 15.82 -16.69
C TYR A 323 7.81 15.36 -16.77
N ALA A 324 8.73 16.32 -16.88
CA ALA A 324 10.16 16.04 -16.75
C ALA A 324 10.51 15.72 -15.30
N THR A 325 11.33 14.68 -15.09
CA THR A 325 12.02 14.49 -13.82
C THR A 325 13.32 15.26 -13.85
N ASN A 326 13.49 16.23 -12.95
CA ASN A 326 14.79 16.85 -12.73
C ASN A 326 15.72 15.80 -12.10
N VAL A 327 16.50 15.12 -12.94
CA VAL A 327 17.63 14.30 -12.51
C VAL A 327 18.63 15.27 -11.87
N THR A 328 18.82 15.13 -10.56
CA THR A 328 19.90 15.79 -9.81
C THR A 328 20.88 14.74 -9.40
#